data_AF-A0A4R4L2R8-F1
#
_entry.id   AF-A0A4R4L2R8-F1
#
_cell.length_a   1.000
_cell.length_b   1.000
_cell.length_c   1.000
_cell.angle_alpha   90.00
_cell.angle_beta   90.00
_cell.angle_gamma   90.00
#
_symmetry.space_group_name_H-M   'P 1'
#
loop_
_entity.id
_entity.type
_entity.pdbx_description
1 polymer ?
#
loop_
_entity_poly.entity_id
_entity_poly.type
_entity_poly.pdbx_seq_one_letter_code
_entity_poly.pdbx_strand_id
1 'polypeptide(L)'
;MENFQCPSCGRQFTPAARCPQCGTEQPRWRDHLAEVERSIAELKARDAQIAAEQRQIAAKMQAALFQRDILAHAGEERTRQATRPRRVLRRKPGRRPPTAATGAPPRVPRQGATPSGPDDVPPPPRATATWLDADDPEHPPEASSREVQNIPLGLGALLLAVAAVVFAVVATSSMDALARLGILLVATVLLLLAPPVLARRGLTSTAETIATVGLLLVPLAGYALWTVDRIGNGGASGAVYSGLIFAVTAGVAIGYARGTGLRAPRFAAVLAAQPVVPLLAYERITGPGAWALVLTVVAVLDLWLARSGLLLENPVRRDLPPA
;
A
#
# COMPACT_ATOMS: atom_id res chain seq x y z
N MET A 1 1.00 -37.71 -4.00
CA MET A 1 1.33 -38.49 -2.79
C MET A 1 2.27 -39.59 -3.23
N GLU A 2 3.50 -39.60 -2.74
CA GLU A 2 4.45 -40.66 -3.07
C GLU A 2 4.01 -41.97 -2.41
N ASN A 3 3.95 -43.05 -3.20
CA ASN A 3 3.61 -44.38 -2.69
C ASN A 3 4.88 -45.10 -2.26
N PHE A 4 4.90 -45.64 -1.04
CA PHE A 4 6.03 -46.41 -0.52
C PHE A 4 5.77 -47.91 -0.66
N GLN A 5 6.77 -48.68 -1.08
CA GLN A 5 6.66 -50.14 -1.17
C GLN A 5 7.28 -50.78 0.08
N CYS A 6 6.52 -51.65 0.76
CA CYS A 6 7.01 -52.35 1.93
C CYS A 6 8.03 -53.43 1.53
N PRO A 7 9.25 -53.44 2.10
CA PRO A 7 10.26 -54.44 1.77
C PRO A 7 9.90 -55.84 2.29
N SER A 8 9.05 -55.92 3.32
CA SER A 8 8.67 -57.20 3.94
C SER A 8 7.48 -57.90 3.26
N CYS A 9 6.48 -57.14 2.80
CA CYS A 9 5.27 -57.70 2.18
C CYS A 9 5.05 -57.29 0.71
N GLY A 10 5.93 -56.46 0.15
CA GLY A 10 5.94 -56.04 -1.26
C GLY A 10 4.80 -55.10 -1.67
N ARG A 11 3.81 -54.83 -0.81
CA ARG A 11 2.66 -53.98 -1.13
C ARG A 11 3.00 -52.49 -1.02
N GLN A 12 2.34 -51.69 -1.86
CA GLN A 12 2.39 -50.25 -1.78
C GLN A 12 1.44 -49.74 -0.69
N PHE A 13 1.85 -48.74 0.07
CA PHE A 13 1.04 -48.11 1.10
C PHE A 13 1.36 -46.61 1.17
N THR A 14 0.41 -45.83 1.71
CA THR A 14 0.59 -44.42 2.01
C THR A 14 1.65 -44.23 3.11
N PRO A 15 2.33 -43.08 3.16
CA PRO A 15 3.46 -42.90 4.06
C PRO A 15 3.06 -43.08 5.53
N ALA A 16 3.69 -44.03 6.21
CA ALA A 16 3.41 -44.41 7.59
C ALA A 16 4.64 -45.02 8.27
N ALA A 17 4.78 -44.81 9.58
CA ALA A 17 5.91 -45.33 10.37
C ALA A 17 5.96 -46.87 10.43
N ARG A 18 4.79 -47.50 10.32
CA ARG A 18 4.62 -48.96 10.26
C ARG A 18 3.73 -49.31 9.08
N CYS A 19 4.00 -50.44 8.43
CA CYS A 19 3.12 -50.92 7.37
C CYS A 19 1.74 -51.27 7.97
N PRO A 20 0.62 -50.75 7.43
CA PRO A 20 -0.72 -51.03 7.97
C PRO A 20 -1.17 -52.49 7.78
N GLN A 21 -0.46 -53.26 6.95
CA GLN A 21 -0.82 -54.65 6.63
C GLN A 21 -0.02 -55.67 7.43
N CYS A 22 1.31 -55.49 7.56
CA CYS A 22 2.19 -56.45 8.23
C CYS A 22 2.83 -55.91 9.53
N GLY A 23 2.60 -54.65 9.89
CA GLY A 23 3.09 -54.05 11.13
C GLY A 23 4.60 -53.75 11.17
N THR A 24 5.36 -54.11 10.12
CA THR A 24 6.80 -53.90 10.03
C THR A 24 7.15 -52.41 10.06
N GLU A 25 8.15 -52.03 10.87
CA GLU A 25 8.69 -50.68 10.90
C GLU A 25 9.43 -50.36 9.60
N GLN A 26 9.27 -49.12 9.12
CA GLN A 26 9.82 -48.69 7.83
C GLN A 26 11.00 -47.74 8.03
N PRO A 27 12.27 -48.23 7.99
CA PRO A 27 13.44 -47.39 8.23
C PRO A 27 13.59 -46.28 7.19
N ARG A 28 13.34 -46.58 5.90
CA ARG A 28 13.40 -45.59 4.81
C ARG A 28 12.48 -44.38 5.01
N TRP A 29 11.30 -44.60 5.61
CA TRP A 29 10.36 -43.51 5.93
C TRP A 29 10.90 -42.63 7.04
N ARG A 30 11.51 -43.23 8.08
CA ARG A 30 12.14 -42.47 9.17
C ARG A 30 13.34 -41.66 8.69
N ASP A 31 14.15 -42.23 7.81
CA ASP A 31 15.30 -41.54 7.22
C ASP A 31 14.86 -40.34 6.37
N HIS A 32 13.80 -40.52 5.58
CA HIS A 32 13.21 -39.44 4.78
C HIS A 32 12.61 -38.32 5.65
N LEU A 33 11.90 -38.67 6.72
CA LEU A 33 11.43 -37.68 7.70
C LEU A 33 12.58 -36.91 8.34
N ALA A 34 13.65 -37.61 8.76
CA ALA A 34 14.82 -36.98 9.35
C ALA A 34 15.55 -36.04 8.36
N GLU A 35 15.51 -36.34 7.05
CA GLU A 35 16.02 -35.45 5.99
C GLU A 35 15.18 -34.18 5.88
N VAL A 36 13.86 -34.33 5.82
CA VAL A 36 12.93 -33.19 5.73
C VAL A 36 13.05 -32.33 6.99
N GLU A 37 13.11 -32.91 8.18
CA GLU A 37 13.33 -32.16 9.42
C GLU A 37 14.65 -31.38 9.42
N ARG A 38 15.73 -31.95 8.88
CA ARG A 38 17.02 -31.24 8.69
C ARG A 38 16.89 -30.06 7.74
N SER A 39 16.18 -30.22 6.62
CA SER A 39 15.92 -29.11 5.68
C SER A 39 15.09 -27.98 6.31
N ILE A 40 14.09 -28.32 7.14
CA ILE A 40 13.27 -27.32 7.86
C ILE A 40 14.12 -26.57 8.87
N ALA A 41 15.00 -27.27 9.59
CA ALA A 41 15.91 -26.64 10.54
C ALA A 41 16.88 -25.67 9.84
N GLU A 42 17.40 -26.03 8.67
CA GLU A 42 18.25 -25.14 7.87
C GLU A 42 17.49 -23.89 7.40
N LEU A 43 16.28 -24.05 6.87
CA LEU A 43 15.45 -22.92 6.43
C LEU A 43 15.13 -21.97 7.59
N LYS A 44 14.78 -22.49 8.77
CA LYS A 44 14.56 -21.67 9.97
C LYS A 44 15.81 -20.92 10.42
N ALA A 45 16.99 -21.53 10.28
CA ALA A 45 18.25 -20.86 10.59
C ALA A 45 18.53 -19.69 9.61
N ARG A 46 18.21 -19.87 8.32
CA ARG A 46 18.30 -18.80 7.31
C ARG A 46 17.31 -17.67 7.59
N ASP A 47 16.07 -17.98 7.96
CA ASP A 47 15.08 -16.97 8.32
C ASP A 47 15.52 -16.14 9.54
N ALA A 48 16.13 -16.79 10.54
CA ALA A 48 16.69 -16.10 11.70
C ALA A 48 17.85 -15.16 11.32
N GLN A 49 18.69 -15.55 10.36
CA GLN A 49 19.76 -14.69 9.83
C GLN A 49 19.20 -13.47 9.09
N ILE A 50 18.21 -13.66 8.21
CA ILE A 50 17.55 -12.56 7.49
C ILE A 50 16.91 -11.58 8.47
N ALA A 51 16.24 -12.08 9.51
CA ALA A 51 15.65 -11.24 10.54
C ALA A 51 16.72 -10.43 11.32
N ALA A 52 17.90 -11.01 11.57
CA ALA A 52 19.01 -10.30 12.20
C ALA A 52 19.57 -9.20 11.29
N GLU A 53 19.72 -9.47 9.99
CA GLU A 53 20.16 -8.48 9.00
C GLU A 53 19.17 -7.31 8.89
N GLN A 54 17.86 -7.59 8.85
CA GLN A 54 16.83 -6.56 8.83
C GLN A 54 16.90 -5.65 10.05
N ARG A 55 17.12 -6.20 11.25
CA ARG A 55 17.33 -5.40 12.47
C ARG A 55 18.58 -4.51 12.37
N GLN A 56 19.67 -5.02 11.80
CA GLN A 56 20.88 -4.23 11.61
C GLN A 56 20.67 -3.08 10.61
N ILE A 57 19.95 -3.34 9.51
CA ILE A 57 19.62 -2.30 8.52
C ILE A 57 18.73 -1.22 9.16
N ALA A 58 17.71 -1.62 9.93
CA ALA A 58 16.84 -0.68 10.65
C ALA A 58 17.63 0.18 11.64
N ALA A 59 18.54 -0.41 12.43
CA ALA A 59 19.38 0.33 13.36
C ALA A 59 20.32 1.33 12.65
N LYS A 60 20.91 0.95 11.52
CA LYS A 60 21.73 1.86 10.70
C LYS A 60 20.91 3.01 10.12
N MET A 61 19.69 2.73 9.67
CA MET A 61 18.76 3.76 9.18
C MET A 61 18.43 4.78 10.27
N GLN A 62 18.12 4.31 11.48
CA GLN A 62 17.84 5.17 12.63
C GLN A 62 19.04 6.04 13.01
N ALA A 63 20.25 5.47 13.02
CA ALA A 63 21.48 6.24 13.28
C ALA A 63 21.71 7.31 12.20
N ALA A 64 21.47 7.00 10.93
CA ALA A 64 21.60 7.96 9.83
C ALA A 64 20.58 9.10 9.92
N LEU A 65 19.33 8.80 10.31
CA LEU A 65 18.30 9.80 10.54
C LEU A 65 18.67 10.73 11.70
N PHE A 66 19.15 10.18 12.82
CA PHE A 66 19.61 10.97 13.95
C PHE A 66 20.77 11.89 13.58
N GLN A 67 21.73 11.39 12.80
CA GLN A 67 22.85 12.21 12.34
C GLN A 67 22.40 13.32 11.39
N ARG A 68 21.41 13.06 10.52
CA ARG A 68 20.79 14.09 9.67
C ARG A 68 20.17 15.19 10.52
N ASP A 69 19.45 14.82 11.58
CA ASP A 69 18.75 15.76 12.44
C ASP A 69 19.70 16.68 13.21
N ILE A 70 20.79 16.13 13.77
CA ILE A 70 21.86 16.92 14.40
C ILE A 70 22.43 17.95 13.42
N LEU A 71 22.73 17.54 12.18
CA LEU A 71 23.28 18.44 11.16
C LEU A 71 22.28 19.52 10.75
N ALA A 72 20.99 19.17 10.64
CA ALA A 72 19.93 20.13 10.35
C ALA A 72 19.83 21.20 11.45
N HIS A 73 19.78 20.80 12.72
CA HIS A 73 19.72 21.72 13.85
C HIS A 73 20.99 22.59 13.98
N ALA A 74 22.17 22.03 13.75
CA ALA A 74 23.41 22.81 13.74
C ALA A 74 23.41 23.88 12.62
N GLY A 75 22.80 23.59 11.47
CA GLY A 75 22.61 24.54 10.37
C GLY A 75 21.63 25.67 10.72
N GLU A 76 20.51 25.32 11.38
CA GLU A 76 19.52 26.30 11.86
C GLU A 76 20.10 27.23 12.93
N GLU A 77 20.90 26.73 13.87
CA GLU A 77 21.55 27.57 14.87
C GLU A 77 22.55 28.55 14.24
N ARG A 78 23.34 28.11 13.26
CA ARG A 78 24.28 28.98 12.53
C ARG A 78 23.55 30.08 11.77
N THR A 79 22.45 29.77 11.09
CA THR A 79 21.65 30.77 10.37
C THR A 79 20.98 31.75 11.33
N ARG A 80 20.44 31.28 12.47
CA ARG A 80 19.91 32.14 13.55
C ARG A 80 20.97 33.05 14.17
N GLN A 81 22.20 32.56 14.37
CA GLN A 81 23.30 33.39 14.87
C GLN A 81 23.74 34.45 13.85
N ALA A 82 23.77 34.12 12.56
CA ALA A 82 24.13 35.04 11.49
C ALA A 82 23.09 36.16 11.29
N THR A 83 21.80 35.86 11.49
CA THR A 83 20.69 36.83 11.40
C THR A 83 20.44 37.61 12.70
N ARG A 84 21.12 37.26 13.80
CA ARG A 84 20.95 37.97 15.07
C ARG A 84 21.54 39.39 14.95
N PRO A 85 20.75 40.46 15.11
CA PRO A 85 21.27 41.82 15.00
C PRO A 85 22.33 42.05 16.08
N ARG A 86 23.56 42.40 15.67
CA ARG A 86 24.63 42.84 16.58
C ARG A 86 24.14 44.08 17.30
N ARG A 87 23.63 43.91 18.52
CA ARG A 87 23.28 45.02 19.41
C ARG A 87 24.58 45.64 19.89
N VAL A 88 25.11 46.60 19.12
CA VAL A 88 26.25 47.42 19.54
C VAL A 88 25.77 48.23 20.74
N LEU A 89 26.16 47.80 21.93
CA LEU A 89 26.00 48.60 23.14
C LEU A 89 26.84 49.86 22.95
N ARG A 90 26.20 50.94 22.52
CA ARG A 90 26.78 52.29 22.45
C ARG A 90 27.17 52.67 23.88
N ARG A 91 28.44 52.46 24.23
CA ARG A 91 29.00 52.81 25.53
C ARG A 91 28.82 54.31 25.72
N LYS A 92 27.86 54.71 26.54
CA LYS A 92 27.66 56.12 26.93
C LYS A 92 28.88 56.54 27.74
N PRO A 93 29.72 57.49 27.28
CA PRO A 93 30.83 57.97 28.07
C PRO A 93 30.23 58.83 29.20
N GLY A 94 30.57 58.51 30.46
CA GLY A 94 30.17 59.35 31.59
C GLY A 94 29.67 58.65 32.86
N ARG A 95 29.85 57.33 33.03
CA ARG A 95 29.66 56.71 34.36
C ARG A 95 30.99 56.33 34.98
N ARG A 96 31.36 57.13 35.99
CA ARG A 96 32.44 56.88 36.95
C ARG A 96 32.21 55.52 37.64
N PRO A 97 33.24 54.69 37.85
CA PRO A 97 33.08 53.48 38.65
C PRO A 97 32.73 53.87 40.09
N PRO A 98 31.83 53.15 40.78
CA PRO A 98 31.65 53.36 42.21
C PRO A 98 32.93 52.91 42.92
N THR A 99 33.60 53.87 43.55
CA THR A 99 34.65 53.65 44.54
C THR A 99 34.11 52.77 45.67
N ALA A 100 34.86 51.71 45.97
CA ALA A 100 34.61 50.82 47.09
C ALA A 100 34.62 51.62 48.40
N ALA A 101 33.49 51.61 49.12
CA ALA A 101 33.44 52.02 50.51
C ALA A 101 33.78 50.81 51.38
N THR A 102 34.88 50.94 52.10
CA THR A 102 35.32 50.07 53.18
C THR A 102 34.29 50.09 54.32
N GLY A 103 33.86 48.92 54.80
CA GLY A 103 33.15 48.81 56.08
C GLY A 103 31.78 48.13 56.05
N ALA A 104 31.75 46.82 55.81
CA ALA A 104 30.70 45.93 56.34
C ALA A 104 31.21 44.47 56.29
N PRO A 105 31.14 43.69 57.37
CA PRO A 105 31.53 42.28 57.32
C PRO A 105 30.49 41.46 56.52
N PRO A 106 30.90 40.39 55.82
CA PRO A 106 30.00 39.59 55.00
C PRO A 106 29.04 38.77 55.88
N ARG A 107 27.74 38.92 55.64
CA ARG A 107 26.70 38.08 56.23
C ARG A 107 26.58 36.80 55.40
N VAL A 108 27.17 35.71 55.89
CA VAL A 108 27.05 34.37 55.31
C VAL A 108 25.68 33.80 55.69
N PRO A 109 24.83 33.31 54.75
CA PRO A 109 23.69 32.50 55.12
C PRO A 109 24.18 31.12 55.57
N ARG A 110 24.13 30.90 56.89
CA ARG A 110 24.31 29.61 57.54
C ARG A 110 23.01 28.80 57.35
N GLN A 111 22.99 27.85 56.42
CA GLN A 111 21.94 26.84 56.39
C GLN A 111 22.21 25.84 57.52
N GLY A 112 21.36 25.89 58.54
CA GLY A 112 21.43 25.02 59.71
C GLY A 112 21.02 23.60 59.39
N ALA A 113 21.72 22.67 60.02
CA ALA A 113 21.31 21.28 60.18
C ALA A 113 20.63 21.13 61.56
N THR A 114 19.48 20.45 61.61
CA THR A 114 18.95 19.69 62.75
C THR A 114 17.89 18.67 62.26
N PRO A 115 17.60 17.61 63.04
CA PRO A 115 17.52 16.25 62.49
C PRO A 115 16.11 15.60 62.49
N SER A 116 15.99 14.58 61.62
CA SER A 116 15.13 13.38 61.65
C SER A 116 13.79 13.37 62.41
N GLY A 117 12.70 13.21 61.65
CA GLY A 117 11.47 12.55 62.03
C GLY A 117 11.12 11.44 61.00
N PRO A 118 10.47 10.33 61.40
CA PRO A 118 10.18 9.21 60.52
C PRO A 118 8.87 9.41 59.74
N ASP A 119 8.79 8.73 58.60
CA ASP A 119 7.63 8.57 57.71
C ASP A 119 7.24 9.78 56.85
N ASP A 120 7.75 9.81 55.62
CA ASP A 120 6.93 9.91 54.41
C ASP A 120 7.80 9.70 53.17
N VAL A 121 7.82 8.46 52.67
CA VAL A 121 8.34 8.15 51.34
C VAL A 121 7.38 8.75 50.32
N PRO A 122 7.83 9.63 49.39
CA PRO A 122 6.94 10.14 48.36
C PRO A 122 6.48 8.98 47.47
N PRO A 123 5.19 8.83 47.17
CA PRO A 123 4.72 7.78 46.29
C PRO A 123 5.38 7.94 44.91
N PRO A 124 5.78 6.85 44.24
CA PRO A 124 6.31 6.94 42.89
C PRO A 124 5.26 7.59 41.98
N PRO A 125 5.66 8.42 40.99
CA PRO A 125 4.71 8.99 40.06
C PRO A 125 3.94 7.84 39.40
N ARG A 126 2.61 7.87 39.53
CA ARG A 126 1.73 6.96 38.79
C ARG A 126 2.03 7.19 37.32
N ALA A 127 2.65 6.22 36.68
CA ALA A 127 2.72 6.15 35.23
C ALA A 127 1.28 6.11 34.72
N THR A 128 0.73 7.26 34.34
CA THR A 128 -0.37 7.30 33.39
C THR A 128 0.16 6.57 32.17
N ALA A 129 -0.44 5.42 31.85
CA ALA A 129 -0.22 4.76 30.58
C ALA A 129 -0.69 5.72 29.49
N THR A 130 0.24 6.54 29.01
CA THR A 130 0.08 7.29 27.78
C THR A 130 0.07 6.24 26.69
N TRP A 131 -1.13 5.81 26.29
CA TRP A 131 -1.30 5.12 25.03
C TRP A 131 -0.66 6.01 23.97
N LEU A 132 0.37 5.51 23.27
CA LEU A 132 0.95 6.23 22.15
C LEU A 132 -0.20 6.61 21.22
N ASP A 133 -0.34 7.91 20.98
CA ASP A 133 -1.19 8.43 19.92
C ASP A 133 -0.82 7.70 18.63
N ALA A 134 -1.79 7.01 18.03
CA ALA A 134 -1.65 6.27 16.78
C ALA A 134 -1.42 7.18 15.55
N ASP A 135 -1.20 8.48 15.78
CA ASP A 135 -1.03 9.55 14.80
C ASP A 135 0.37 10.19 14.88
N ASP A 136 1.39 9.46 15.34
CA ASP A 136 2.79 9.89 15.21
C ASP A 136 3.25 9.73 13.74
N PRO A 137 3.53 10.84 13.00
CA PRO A 137 3.90 10.78 11.59
C PRO A 137 5.28 10.17 11.34
N GLU A 138 6.07 9.91 12.38
CA GLU A 138 7.44 9.37 12.24
C GLU A 138 7.51 7.84 12.30
N HIS A 139 6.48 7.14 12.78
CA HIS A 139 6.46 5.67 12.90
C HIS A 139 5.07 5.07 12.60
N PRO A 140 4.71 4.81 11.33
CA PRO A 140 3.49 4.05 11.05
C PRO A 140 3.64 2.60 11.58
N PRO A 141 2.59 2.01 12.19
CA PRO A 141 2.65 0.65 12.68
C PRO A 141 2.81 -0.35 11.51
N GLU A 142 3.97 -0.98 11.45
CA GLU A 142 4.35 -2.03 10.50
C GLU A 142 3.70 -3.37 10.96
N ALA A 143 2.49 -3.65 10.44
CA ALA A 143 1.68 -4.88 10.54
C ALA A 143 0.73 -5.08 11.76
N SER A 144 -0.60 -5.05 11.50
CA SER A 144 -1.62 -6.07 11.89
C SER A 144 -3.08 -5.58 12.01
N SER A 145 -3.42 -4.28 11.86
CA SER A 145 -4.84 -3.87 11.80
C SER A 145 -5.29 -3.51 10.38
N ARG A 146 -4.46 -2.80 9.62
CA ARG A 146 -4.77 -2.38 8.24
C ARG A 146 -4.79 -3.54 7.24
N GLU A 147 -3.88 -4.50 7.33
CA GLU A 147 -3.90 -5.70 6.45
C GLU A 147 -5.11 -6.59 6.76
N VAL A 148 -5.41 -6.83 8.04
CA VAL A 148 -6.58 -7.63 8.46
C VAL A 148 -7.89 -6.98 8.06
N GLN A 149 -7.96 -5.64 7.98
CA GLN A 149 -9.14 -4.93 7.48
C GLN A 149 -9.18 -4.82 5.94
N ASN A 150 -8.03 -4.71 5.28
CA ASN A 150 -7.96 -4.67 3.82
C ASN A 150 -8.27 -6.03 3.19
N ILE A 151 -7.99 -7.15 3.86
CA ILE A 151 -8.34 -8.50 3.38
C ILE A 151 -9.87 -8.65 3.17
N PRO A 152 -10.75 -8.41 4.17
CA PRO A 152 -12.20 -8.53 3.98
C PRO A 152 -12.78 -7.46 3.06
N LEU A 153 -12.20 -6.25 3.01
CA LEU A 153 -12.59 -5.23 2.04
C LEU A 153 -12.25 -5.64 0.61
N GLY A 154 -11.05 -6.17 0.38
CA GLY A 154 -10.61 -6.71 -0.90
C GLY A 154 -11.43 -7.94 -1.30
N LEU A 155 -11.72 -8.84 -0.35
CA LEU A 155 -12.55 -10.01 -0.56
C LEU A 155 -13.99 -9.63 -0.89
N GLY A 156 -14.58 -8.66 -0.20
CA GLY A 156 -15.91 -8.12 -0.52
C GLY A 156 -15.97 -7.52 -1.91
N ALA A 157 -14.97 -6.71 -2.29
CA ALA A 157 -14.85 -6.16 -3.64
C ALA A 157 -14.72 -7.26 -4.71
N LEU A 158 -13.90 -8.29 -4.45
CA LEU A 158 -13.73 -9.44 -5.32
C LEU A 158 -15.04 -10.24 -5.46
N LEU A 159 -15.74 -10.49 -4.37
CA LEU A 159 -17.03 -11.20 -4.38
C LEU A 159 -18.08 -10.41 -5.16
N LEU A 160 -18.14 -9.09 -5.01
CA LEU A 160 -19.03 -8.23 -5.79
C LEU A 160 -18.70 -8.27 -7.29
N ALA A 161 -17.41 -8.24 -7.64
CA ALA A 161 -16.95 -8.38 -9.02
C ALA A 161 -17.37 -9.72 -9.62
N VAL A 162 -17.12 -10.83 -8.91
CA VAL A 162 -17.52 -12.18 -9.34
C VAL A 162 -19.04 -12.29 -9.46
N ALA A 163 -19.79 -11.79 -8.48
CA ALA A 163 -21.25 -11.78 -8.51
C ALA A 163 -21.80 -11.01 -9.71
N ALA A 164 -21.18 -9.87 -10.05
CA ALA A 164 -21.56 -9.10 -11.22
C ALA A 164 -21.30 -9.89 -12.52
N VAL A 165 -20.15 -10.55 -12.66
CA VAL A 165 -19.84 -11.39 -13.83
C VAL A 165 -20.83 -12.55 -13.94
N VAL A 166 -21.12 -13.24 -12.84
CA VAL A 166 -22.12 -14.32 -12.80
C VAL A 166 -23.50 -13.81 -13.17
N PHE A 167 -23.95 -12.69 -12.59
CA PHE A 167 -25.19 -12.02 -12.99
C PHE A 167 -25.17 -11.66 -14.47
N ALA A 168 -24.02 -11.23 -14.99
CA ALA A 168 -23.85 -10.88 -16.38
C ALA A 168 -23.77 -12.08 -17.36
N VAL A 169 -23.73 -13.31 -16.87
CA VAL A 169 -23.70 -14.50 -17.74
C VAL A 169 -24.95 -15.36 -17.52
N VAL A 170 -25.35 -15.54 -16.26
CA VAL A 170 -26.37 -16.47 -15.80
C VAL A 170 -27.77 -15.87 -15.78
N ALA A 171 -27.93 -14.55 -15.59
CA ALA A 171 -29.26 -13.93 -15.57
C ALA A 171 -29.96 -13.89 -16.95
N THR A 172 -29.36 -14.50 -17.98
CA THR A 172 -29.92 -14.63 -19.33
C THR A 172 -31.09 -15.62 -19.43
N SER A 173 -31.22 -16.57 -18.51
CA SER A 173 -32.23 -17.63 -18.62
C SER A 173 -33.63 -17.24 -18.10
N SER A 174 -33.76 -16.12 -17.38
CA SER A 174 -35.02 -15.72 -16.73
C SER A 174 -35.37 -14.24 -16.85
N MET A 175 -34.45 -13.38 -17.29
CA MET A 175 -34.67 -11.94 -17.43
C MET A 175 -34.48 -11.47 -18.87
N ASP A 176 -35.29 -10.49 -19.26
CA ASP A 176 -35.12 -9.78 -20.53
C ASP A 176 -33.74 -9.07 -20.56
N ALA A 177 -33.10 -9.06 -21.73
CA ALA A 177 -31.76 -8.53 -21.92
C ALA A 177 -31.68 -7.04 -21.55
N LEU A 178 -32.74 -6.27 -21.87
CA LEU A 178 -32.83 -4.85 -21.53
C LEU A 178 -32.97 -4.64 -20.03
N ALA A 179 -33.78 -5.45 -19.34
CA ALA A 179 -33.94 -5.35 -17.88
C ALA A 179 -32.61 -5.63 -17.16
N ARG A 180 -31.90 -6.68 -17.58
CA ARG A 180 -30.60 -7.04 -17.04
C ARG A 180 -29.54 -5.96 -17.30
N LEU A 181 -29.50 -5.41 -18.50
CA LEU A 181 -28.65 -4.27 -18.84
C LEU A 181 -28.99 -3.06 -17.95
N GLY A 182 -30.27 -2.74 -17.77
CA GLY A 182 -30.74 -1.64 -16.93
C GLY A 182 -30.25 -1.76 -15.49
N ILE A 183 -30.41 -2.95 -14.88
CA ILE A 183 -29.92 -3.22 -13.52
C ILE A 183 -28.41 -3.03 -13.44
N LEU A 184 -27.66 -3.58 -14.40
CA LEU A 184 -26.20 -3.50 -14.42
C LEU A 184 -25.72 -2.06 -14.61
N LEU A 185 -26.38 -1.27 -15.48
CA LEU A 185 -26.07 0.14 -15.67
C LEU A 185 -26.33 0.96 -14.42
N VAL A 186 -27.48 0.76 -13.76
CA VAL A 186 -27.80 1.44 -12.49
C VAL A 186 -26.76 1.10 -11.43
N ALA A 187 -26.42 -0.18 -11.27
CA ALA A 187 -25.38 -0.62 -10.34
C ALA A 187 -24.02 0.01 -10.66
N THR A 188 -23.64 0.05 -11.94
CA THR A 188 -22.40 0.67 -12.42
C THR A 188 -22.34 2.16 -12.06
N VAL A 189 -23.42 2.90 -12.34
CA VAL A 189 -23.52 4.33 -12.03
C VAL A 189 -23.43 4.56 -10.52
N LEU A 190 -24.15 3.78 -9.72
CA LEU A 190 -24.10 3.89 -8.25
C LEU A 190 -22.70 3.63 -7.70
N LEU A 191 -22.03 2.57 -8.17
CA LEU A 191 -20.66 2.25 -7.75
C LEU A 191 -19.64 3.27 -8.23
N LEU A 192 -19.85 3.91 -9.39
CA LEU A 192 -19.00 5.00 -9.84
C LEU A 192 -19.26 6.28 -9.02
N LEU A 193 -20.49 6.62 -8.67
CA LEU A 193 -20.79 7.83 -7.90
C LEU A 193 -20.27 7.80 -6.46
N ALA A 194 -20.05 6.62 -5.88
CA ALA A 194 -19.61 6.47 -4.49
C ALA A 194 -18.15 6.95 -4.22
N PRO A 195 -17.11 6.50 -4.96
CA PRO A 195 -15.71 6.84 -4.69
C PRO A 195 -15.40 8.32 -4.53
N PRO A 196 -15.91 9.26 -5.37
CA PRO A 196 -15.63 10.68 -5.19
C PRO A 196 -16.17 11.22 -3.86
N VAL A 197 -17.34 10.73 -3.41
CA VAL A 197 -17.93 11.12 -2.12
C VAL A 197 -17.13 10.54 -0.96
N LEU A 198 -16.70 9.29 -1.06
CA LEU A 198 -15.88 8.63 -0.03
C LEU A 198 -14.48 9.23 0.08
N ALA A 199 -13.85 9.56 -1.05
CA ALA A 199 -12.55 10.22 -1.09
C ALA A 199 -12.61 11.60 -0.41
N ARG A 200 -13.68 12.37 -0.65
CA ARG A 200 -13.91 13.66 0.03
C ARG A 200 -14.14 13.53 1.54
N ARG A 201 -14.53 12.34 2.02
CA ARG A 201 -14.71 12.03 3.45
C ARG A 201 -13.46 11.41 4.10
N GLY A 202 -12.33 11.33 3.37
CA GLY A 202 -11.09 10.75 3.88
C GLY A 202 -11.03 9.22 3.86
N LEU A 203 -12.03 8.54 3.30
CA LEU A 203 -12.10 7.07 3.22
C LEU A 203 -11.39 6.55 1.96
N THR A 204 -10.10 6.81 1.82
CA THR A 204 -9.35 6.55 0.59
C THR A 204 -9.29 5.07 0.22
N SER A 205 -8.98 4.17 1.16
CA SER A 205 -8.91 2.72 0.91
C SER A 205 -10.24 2.17 0.37
N THR A 206 -11.36 2.53 1.00
CA THR A 206 -12.70 2.13 0.56
C THR A 206 -13.07 2.77 -0.78
N ALA A 207 -12.66 4.02 -1.03
CA ALA A 207 -12.88 4.66 -2.31
C ALA A 207 -12.12 3.94 -3.44
N GLU A 208 -10.90 3.46 -3.19
CA GLU A 208 -10.12 2.70 -4.16
C GLU A 208 -10.75 1.34 -4.48
N THR A 209 -11.21 0.59 -3.48
CA THR A 209 -11.87 -0.70 -3.71
C THR A 209 -13.17 -0.53 -4.50
N ILE A 210 -14.02 0.41 -4.10
CA ILE A 210 -15.28 0.67 -4.81
C ILE A 210 -15.04 1.21 -6.22
N ALA A 211 -14.03 2.08 -6.42
CA ALA A 211 -13.68 2.57 -7.75
C ALA A 211 -13.21 1.42 -8.65
N THR A 212 -12.45 0.48 -8.11
CA THR A 212 -11.99 -0.69 -8.85
C THR A 212 -13.17 -1.55 -9.32
N VAL A 213 -14.12 -1.85 -8.43
CA VAL A 213 -15.34 -2.60 -8.80
C VAL A 213 -16.18 -1.83 -9.80
N GLY A 214 -16.41 -0.53 -9.57
CA GLY A 214 -17.18 0.32 -10.48
C GLY A 214 -16.58 0.40 -11.88
N LEU A 215 -15.26 0.54 -12.00
CA LEU A 215 -14.56 0.54 -13.28
C LEU A 215 -14.60 -0.82 -13.98
N LEU A 216 -14.56 -1.94 -13.24
CA LEU A 216 -14.74 -3.28 -13.79
C LEU A 216 -16.15 -3.50 -14.35
N LEU A 217 -17.16 -2.88 -13.75
CA LEU A 217 -18.54 -2.98 -14.24
C LEU A 217 -18.75 -2.30 -15.58
N VAL A 218 -17.94 -1.31 -15.97
CA VAL A 218 -18.08 -0.60 -17.26
C VAL A 218 -17.94 -1.54 -18.47
N PRO A 219 -16.84 -2.31 -18.64
CA PRO A 219 -16.73 -3.25 -19.74
C PRO A 219 -17.77 -4.38 -19.64
N LEU A 220 -18.17 -4.76 -18.43
CA LEU A 220 -19.22 -5.75 -18.22
C LEU A 220 -20.60 -5.26 -18.68
N ALA A 221 -20.92 -3.98 -18.41
CA ALA A 221 -22.11 -3.32 -18.93
C ALA A 221 -22.04 -3.19 -20.45
N GLY A 222 -20.87 -2.91 -21.02
CA GLY A 222 -20.63 -2.95 -22.45
C GLY A 222 -20.89 -4.34 -23.06
N TYR A 223 -20.44 -5.41 -22.41
CA TYR A 223 -20.76 -6.78 -22.83
C TYR A 223 -22.26 -7.08 -22.75
N ALA A 224 -22.93 -6.72 -21.66
CA ALA A 224 -24.38 -6.87 -21.55
C ALA A 224 -25.13 -6.10 -22.64
N LEU A 225 -24.66 -4.89 -22.97
CA LEU A 225 -25.20 -4.06 -24.04
C LEU A 225 -25.00 -4.72 -25.41
N TRP A 226 -23.85 -5.37 -25.65
CA TRP A 226 -23.61 -6.14 -26.88
C TRP A 226 -24.59 -7.30 -27.05
N THR A 227 -24.94 -7.98 -25.96
CA THR A 227 -25.88 -9.11 -26.00
C THR A 227 -27.32 -8.70 -26.25
N VAL A 228 -27.65 -7.39 -26.23
CA VAL A 228 -28.95 -6.91 -26.65
C VAL A 228 -29.06 -7.05 -28.16
N ASP A 229 -30.08 -7.80 -28.60
CA ASP A 229 -30.30 -8.21 -30.01
C ASP A 229 -30.14 -7.07 -31.02
N ARG A 230 -30.66 -5.88 -30.70
CA ARG A 230 -30.58 -4.67 -31.56
C ARG A 230 -29.15 -4.19 -31.83
N ILE A 231 -28.21 -4.46 -30.94
CA ILE A 231 -26.82 -3.99 -31.03
C ILE A 231 -25.94 -5.12 -31.56
N GLY A 232 -26.00 -6.29 -30.95
CA GLY A 232 -25.18 -7.44 -31.33
C GLY A 232 -25.46 -7.95 -32.74
N ASN A 233 -26.74 -7.98 -33.15
CA ASN A 233 -27.14 -8.42 -34.49
C ASN A 233 -27.23 -7.28 -35.51
N GLY A 234 -26.89 -6.05 -35.11
CA GLY A 234 -26.94 -4.84 -35.97
C GLY A 234 -25.81 -4.74 -37.01
N GLY A 235 -25.01 -5.78 -37.21
CA GLY A 235 -23.90 -5.81 -38.18
C GLY A 235 -22.66 -5.02 -37.78
N ALA A 236 -22.63 -4.46 -36.56
CA ALA A 236 -21.43 -3.87 -36.00
C ALA A 236 -20.35 -4.95 -35.79
N SER A 237 -19.07 -4.60 -35.94
CA SER A 237 -18.03 -5.55 -35.62
C SER A 237 -17.78 -5.62 -34.12
N GLY A 238 -17.81 -6.85 -33.57
CA GLY A 238 -17.61 -7.08 -32.14
C GLY A 238 -16.26 -6.54 -31.65
N ALA A 239 -15.22 -6.62 -32.49
CA ALA A 239 -13.90 -6.08 -32.17
C ALA A 239 -13.92 -4.55 -32.01
N VAL A 240 -14.52 -3.81 -32.96
CA VAL A 240 -14.61 -2.34 -32.85
C VAL A 240 -15.47 -1.93 -31.67
N TYR A 241 -16.59 -2.61 -31.45
CA TYR A 241 -17.45 -2.36 -30.30
C TYR A 241 -16.72 -2.57 -28.97
N SER A 242 -16.03 -3.71 -28.79
CA SER A 242 -15.22 -3.95 -27.58
C SER A 242 -14.11 -2.92 -27.43
N GLY A 243 -13.44 -2.54 -28.53
CA GLY A 243 -12.42 -1.49 -28.53
C GLY A 243 -12.96 -0.15 -28.04
N LEU A 244 -14.16 0.24 -28.45
CA LEU A 244 -14.83 1.45 -27.99
C LEU A 244 -15.21 1.38 -26.50
N ILE A 245 -15.71 0.23 -26.03
CA ILE A 245 -16.03 0.04 -24.61
C ILE A 245 -14.77 0.14 -23.74
N PHE A 246 -13.65 -0.44 -24.17
CA PHE A 246 -12.37 -0.30 -23.48
C PHE A 246 -11.85 1.14 -23.52
N ALA A 247 -12.04 1.86 -24.64
CA ALA A 247 -11.68 3.27 -24.75
C ALA A 247 -12.50 4.16 -23.79
N VAL A 248 -13.82 3.90 -23.68
CA VAL A 248 -14.69 4.56 -22.70
C VAL A 248 -14.23 4.23 -21.28
N THR A 249 -13.94 2.95 -20.98
CA THR A 249 -13.46 2.52 -19.67
C THR A 249 -12.16 3.23 -19.29
N ALA A 250 -11.20 3.33 -20.21
CA ALA A 250 -9.96 4.08 -20.02
C ALA A 250 -10.24 5.57 -19.78
N GLY A 251 -11.14 6.18 -20.55
CA GLY A 251 -11.55 7.57 -20.38
C GLY A 251 -12.16 7.86 -19.01
N VAL A 252 -13.07 7.00 -18.54
CA VAL A 252 -13.67 7.09 -17.20
C VAL A 252 -12.58 6.93 -16.15
N ALA A 253 -11.72 5.91 -16.26
CA ALA A 253 -10.63 5.68 -15.31
C ALA A 253 -9.66 6.88 -15.21
N ILE A 254 -9.32 7.50 -16.35
CA ILE A 254 -8.53 8.73 -16.42
C ILE A 254 -9.24 9.90 -15.72
N GLY A 255 -10.56 10.06 -15.97
CA GLY A 255 -11.38 11.07 -15.31
C GLY A 255 -11.40 10.90 -13.80
N TYR A 256 -11.52 9.65 -13.32
CA TYR A 256 -11.44 9.32 -11.89
C TYR A 256 -10.09 9.64 -11.31
N ALA A 257 -9.01 9.19 -11.97
CA ALA A 257 -7.64 9.42 -11.51
C ALA A 257 -7.36 10.93 -11.33
N ARG A 258 -7.83 11.77 -12.26
CA ARG A 258 -7.67 13.23 -12.19
C ARG A 258 -8.59 13.90 -11.17
N GLY A 259 -9.85 13.49 -11.09
CA GLY A 259 -10.84 14.13 -10.24
C GLY A 259 -10.76 13.74 -8.76
N THR A 260 -10.28 12.54 -8.46
CA THR A 260 -10.22 11.99 -7.09
C THR A 260 -8.81 11.84 -6.54
N GLY A 261 -7.79 11.83 -7.40
CA GLY A 261 -6.40 11.60 -6.99
C GLY A 261 -6.08 10.15 -6.56
N LEU A 262 -7.06 9.23 -6.66
CA LEU A 262 -6.89 7.82 -6.28
C LEU A 262 -5.85 7.12 -7.17
N ARG A 263 -5.12 6.15 -6.61
CA ARG A 263 -4.10 5.38 -7.34
C ARG A 263 -4.73 4.27 -8.18
N ALA A 264 -5.71 3.55 -7.63
CA ALA A 264 -6.34 2.42 -8.34
C ALA A 264 -6.89 2.77 -9.75
N PRO A 265 -7.60 3.90 -9.96
CA PRO A 265 -8.05 4.29 -11.30
C PRO A 265 -6.94 4.55 -12.32
N ARG A 266 -5.71 4.89 -11.88
CA ARG A 266 -4.57 5.10 -12.79
C ARG A 266 -4.14 3.78 -13.43
N PHE A 267 -4.07 2.72 -12.63
CA PHE A 267 -3.75 1.38 -13.13
C PHE A 267 -4.88 0.84 -14.01
N ALA A 268 -6.13 1.05 -13.61
CA ALA A 268 -7.29 0.68 -14.42
C ALA A 268 -7.29 1.37 -15.79
N ALA A 269 -6.88 2.65 -15.86
CA ALA A 269 -6.76 3.37 -17.12
C ALA A 269 -5.74 2.73 -18.08
N VAL A 270 -4.57 2.34 -17.57
CA VAL A 270 -3.53 1.67 -18.38
C VAL A 270 -4.03 0.32 -18.88
N LEU A 271 -4.57 -0.51 -17.98
CA LEU A 271 -5.10 -1.83 -18.32
C LEU A 271 -6.23 -1.75 -19.36
N ALA A 272 -7.12 -0.77 -19.21
CA ALA A 272 -8.23 -0.58 -20.15
C ALA A 272 -7.78 0.01 -21.50
N ALA A 273 -6.67 0.76 -21.54
CA ALA A 273 -6.16 1.36 -22.77
C ALA A 273 -5.45 0.34 -23.69
N GLN A 274 -4.81 -0.68 -23.11
CA GLN A 274 -4.04 -1.69 -23.84
C GLN A 274 -4.81 -2.39 -24.98
N PRO A 275 -6.03 -2.93 -24.77
CA PRO A 275 -6.75 -3.62 -25.82
C PRO A 275 -7.40 -2.69 -26.85
N VAL A 276 -7.42 -1.36 -26.62
CA VAL A 276 -8.13 -0.41 -27.50
C VAL A 276 -7.59 -0.44 -28.93
N VAL A 277 -6.28 -0.23 -29.09
CA VAL A 277 -5.66 -0.17 -30.43
C VAL A 277 -5.74 -1.52 -31.16
N PRO A 278 -5.39 -2.67 -30.53
CA PRO A 278 -5.55 -3.97 -31.15
C PRO A 278 -6.99 -4.29 -31.58
N LEU A 279 -7.98 -3.96 -30.76
CA LEU A 279 -9.39 -4.25 -31.06
C LEU A 279 -9.95 -3.34 -32.16
N LEU A 280 -9.60 -2.05 -32.16
CA LEU A 280 -10.04 -1.11 -33.20
C LEU A 280 -9.36 -1.37 -34.55
N ALA A 281 -8.12 -1.86 -34.54
CA ALA A 281 -7.39 -2.19 -35.75
C ALA A 281 -7.67 -3.62 -36.26
N TYR A 282 -8.30 -4.48 -35.44
CA TYR A 282 -8.35 -5.93 -35.61
C TYR A 282 -8.64 -6.39 -37.04
N GLU A 283 -9.67 -5.85 -37.68
CA GLU A 283 -10.09 -6.23 -39.04
C GLU A 283 -9.08 -5.87 -40.13
N ARG A 284 -8.18 -4.91 -39.85
CA ARG A 284 -7.13 -4.46 -40.77
C ARG A 284 -5.80 -5.18 -40.55
N ILE A 285 -5.67 -5.95 -39.47
CA ILE A 285 -4.42 -6.64 -39.12
C ILE A 285 -4.29 -7.89 -39.99
N THR A 286 -3.39 -7.82 -40.98
CA THR A 286 -3.06 -8.96 -41.83
C THR A 286 -1.58 -9.30 -41.69
N GLY A 287 -1.29 -10.47 -41.12
CA GLY A 287 0.06 -10.98 -40.95
C GLY A 287 0.88 -10.39 -39.79
N PRO A 288 2.12 -10.89 -39.58
CA PRO A 288 2.94 -10.54 -38.41
C PRO A 288 3.40 -9.08 -38.37
N GLY A 289 3.64 -8.46 -39.53
CA GLY A 289 4.10 -7.07 -39.61
C GLY A 289 3.06 -6.06 -39.11
N ALA A 290 1.77 -6.29 -39.43
CA ALA A 290 0.67 -5.47 -38.92
C ALA A 290 0.51 -5.62 -37.39
N TRP A 291 0.68 -6.83 -36.85
CA TRP A 291 0.72 -7.06 -35.41
C TRP A 291 1.88 -6.32 -34.74
N ALA A 292 3.08 -6.37 -35.31
CA ALA A 292 4.23 -5.65 -34.79
C ALA A 292 3.99 -4.14 -34.75
N LEU A 293 3.39 -3.56 -35.80
CA LEU A 293 3.03 -2.14 -35.84
C LEU A 293 2.01 -1.79 -34.76
N VAL A 294 0.93 -2.57 -34.62
CA VAL A 294 -0.11 -2.35 -33.60
C VAL A 294 0.47 -2.41 -32.19
N LEU A 295 1.30 -3.41 -31.90
CA LEU A 295 1.95 -3.54 -30.59
C LEU A 295 2.96 -2.42 -30.33
N THR A 296 3.62 -1.92 -31.39
CA THR A 296 4.49 -0.73 -31.28
C THR A 296 3.67 0.51 -30.92
N VAL A 297 2.49 0.70 -31.51
CA VAL A 297 1.57 1.79 -31.15
C VAL A 297 1.10 1.65 -29.71
N VAL A 298 0.78 0.44 -29.24
CA VAL A 298 0.46 0.17 -27.83
C VAL A 298 1.63 0.55 -26.92
N ALA A 299 2.85 0.13 -27.24
CA ALA A 299 4.04 0.49 -26.46
C ALA A 299 4.29 2.00 -26.41
N VAL A 300 4.05 2.71 -27.51
CA VAL A 300 4.13 4.19 -27.55
C VAL A 300 3.04 4.82 -26.69
N LEU A 301 1.82 4.26 -26.70
CA LEU A 301 0.71 4.70 -25.85
C LEU A 301 1.04 4.50 -24.37
N ASP A 302 1.58 3.34 -24.00
CA ASP A 302 2.02 3.04 -22.63
C ASP A 302 3.12 4.00 -22.19
N LEU A 303 4.11 4.28 -23.05
CA LEU A 303 5.17 5.25 -22.77
C LEU A 303 4.60 6.67 -22.60
N TRP A 304 3.63 7.06 -23.43
CA TRP A 304 2.95 8.35 -23.32
C TRP A 304 2.17 8.45 -22.01
N LEU A 305 1.42 7.42 -21.62
CA LEU A 305 0.71 7.36 -20.34
C LEU A 305 1.69 7.43 -19.16
N ALA A 306 2.79 6.68 -19.20
CA ALA A 306 3.85 6.70 -18.20
C ALA A 306 4.50 8.09 -18.04
N ARG A 307 4.70 8.82 -19.14
CA ARG A 307 5.24 10.18 -19.11
C ARG A 307 4.20 11.24 -18.80
N SER A 308 2.92 10.94 -19.01
CA SER A 308 1.85 11.86 -18.66
C SER A 308 1.78 12.03 -17.14
N GLY A 309 1.43 13.24 -16.69
CA GLY A 309 1.24 13.54 -15.26
C GLY A 309 0.13 12.73 -14.56
N LEU A 310 -0.46 11.73 -15.21
CA LEU A 310 -1.34 10.73 -14.60
C LEU A 310 -0.57 9.75 -13.71
N LEU A 311 0.65 9.37 -14.09
CA LEU A 311 1.47 8.39 -13.36
C LEU A 311 2.64 9.01 -12.58
N LEU A 312 3.03 10.25 -12.92
CA LEU A 312 3.95 11.01 -12.08
C LEU A 312 3.23 11.38 -10.78
N GLU A 313 3.64 10.74 -9.68
CA GLU A 313 3.30 11.22 -8.35
C GLU A 313 3.72 12.70 -8.25
N ASN A 314 2.81 13.56 -7.75
CA ASN A 314 3.24 14.89 -7.32
C ASN A 314 4.32 14.65 -6.25
N PRO A 315 5.53 15.23 -6.38
CA PRO A 315 6.53 15.08 -5.35
C PRO A 315 5.94 15.55 -4.03
N VAL A 316 5.97 14.67 -3.03
CA VAL A 316 5.40 14.87 -1.69
C VAL A 316 6.03 16.06 -0.96
N ARG A 317 7.09 16.67 -1.50
CA ARG A 317 7.68 17.91 -0.99
C ARG A 317 7.90 18.91 -2.11
N ARG A 318 7.05 19.94 -2.17
CA ARG A 318 7.35 21.21 -2.83
C ARG A 318 8.06 22.20 -1.90
N ASP A 319 8.33 21.80 -0.67
CA ASP A 319 8.70 22.71 0.41
C ASP A 319 10.22 22.84 0.62
N LEU A 320 11.02 22.13 -0.17
CA LEU A 320 12.48 22.27 -0.14
C LEU A 320 12.92 23.21 -1.27
N PRO A 321 13.55 24.37 -0.97
CA PRO A 321 14.15 25.21 -1.99
C PRO A 321 15.29 24.45 -2.69
N PRO A 322 15.56 24.74 -3.97
CA PRO A 322 16.66 24.13 -4.70
C PRO A 322 17.99 24.44 -4.02
N ALA A 323 18.81 23.40 -3.86
CA ALA A 323 20.19 23.49 -3.37
C ALA A 323 21.10 24.23 -4.36
#